data_AF-A0A1I2J328-F1
#
_entry.id   AF-A0A1I2J328-F1
#
_cell.length_a   1.000
_cell.length_b   1.000
_cell.length_c   1.000
_cell.angle_alpha   90.00
_cell.angle_beta   90.00
_cell.angle_gamma   90.00
#
_symmetry.space_group_name_H-M   'P 1'
#
loop_
_entity.id
_entity.type
_entity.pdbx_description
1 polymer ?
#
loop_
_entity_poly.entity_id
_entity_poly.type
_entity_poly.pdbx_seq_one_letter_code
_entity_poly.pdbx_strand_id
1 'polypeptide(L)'
;MHRALRYVSCLLAAAAWTGSFSAHALSFELDDDGQWSGVLNTTMTLGVGWRMQDRAADLVGKANLDPEVCSRQYQSCQGLFRQQSYPAAHLFAARGAPSMRIDDGNLNYDRGDIFQAPFKVTQDLTITHGDFGFFAKWLYFYDFVNNDFTETHPNLITPDNVDEVGFVNDPIANRYWKNGIRTYGPGGYVRKKRSDGEVLRQAGTDLQLLDANIYGRVPFFGERELSFKIGRQTVNWGESTLLVINSVNQANPVNANNLLRIGFQVEEVFTPVSMVFLSTEPFYGATIEAFYQYEWEPVESPTPGTYFGFVDLGTNNIGHSVNLSFGTSADDPDRAFVGATSAEQIGYLDNPLTLITPTSGTLRRLKDWEPSDQGQFGIAFKVLRRRTQ
;
A
#
# COMPACT_ATOMS: atom_id res chain seq x y z
N MET A 1 -10.73 18.20 -20.78
CA MET A 1 -12.15 18.44 -20.47
C MET A 1 -13.16 17.58 -21.24
N HIS A 2 -12.96 17.19 -22.52
CA HIS A 2 -13.99 16.46 -23.28
C HIS A 2 -14.01 14.92 -23.16
N ARG A 3 -13.03 14.26 -22.51
CA ARG A 3 -13.03 12.80 -22.31
C ARG A 3 -13.54 12.34 -20.93
N ALA A 4 -13.43 13.19 -19.90
CA ALA A 4 -13.97 12.88 -18.57
C ALA A 4 -15.51 12.83 -18.54
N LEU A 5 -16.20 13.55 -19.42
CA LEU A 5 -17.67 13.58 -19.45
C LEU A 5 -18.33 12.27 -19.90
N ARG A 6 -17.63 11.38 -20.63
CA ARG A 6 -18.25 10.14 -21.14
C ARG A 6 -18.42 9.05 -20.09
N TYR A 7 -17.59 9.02 -19.04
CA TYR A 7 -17.74 8.08 -17.91
C TYR A 7 -18.61 8.66 -16.79
N VAL A 8 -18.61 9.99 -16.64
CA VAL A 8 -19.41 10.72 -15.64
C VAL A 8 -20.93 10.62 -15.91
N SER A 9 -21.34 10.38 -17.17
CA SER A 9 -22.76 10.30 -17.55
C SER A 9 -23.50 9.05 -17.03
N CYS A 10 -22.79 7.94 -16.78
CA CYS A 10 -23.38 6.74 -16.15
C CYS A 10 -23.29 6.75 -14.62
N LEU A 11 -22.34 7.51 -14.04
CA LEU A 11 -22.12 7.56 -12.58
C LEU A 11 -22.92 8.67 -11.88
N LEU A 12 -23.30 9.75 -12.58
CA LEU A 12 -24.09 10.84 -11.99
C LEU A 12 -25.54 10.48 -11.62
N ALA A 13 -26.06 9.35 -12.09
CA ALA A 13 -27.34 8.83 -11.62
C ALA A 13 -27.25 8.14 -10.25
N ALA A 14 -26.05 7.88 -9.72
CA ALA A 14 -25.83 7.20 -8.44
C ALA A 14 -25.44 8.15 -7.27
N ALA A 15 -25.26 9.44 -7.53
CA ALA A 15 -24.70 10.40 -6.55
C ALA A 15 -25.68 10.87 -5.44
N ALA A 16 -26.79 10.16 -5.22
CA ALA A 16 -27.71 10.43 -4.09
C ALA A 16 -27.97 9.20 -3.21
N TRP A 17 -27.22 8.11 -3.40
CA TRP A 17 -27.41 6.87 -2.66
C TRP A 17 -26.07 6.38 -2.11
N THR A 18 -25.63 6.92 -0.97
CA THR A 18 -24.89 6.07 -0.02
C THR A 18 -25.90 5.12 0.61
N GLY A 19 -26.39 4.18 -0.19
CA GLY A 19 -27.21 3.08 0.28
C GLY A 19 -26.30 1.89 0.48
N SER A 20 -26.10 1.47 1.73
CA SER A 20 -25.74 0.09 1.98
C SER A 20 -26.89 -0.76 1.43
N PHE A 21 -26.68 -1.43 0.30
CA PHE A 21 -27.65 -2.38 -0.22
C PHE A 21 -27.66 -3.61 0.70
N SER A 22 -28.86 -4.13 0.90
CA SER A 22 -29.25 -5.13 1.89
C SER A 22 -28.20 -6.21 2.15
N ALA A 23 -27.86 -6.41 3.43
CA ALA A 23 -27.24 -7.66 3.87
C ALA A 23 -28.25 -8.80 3.60
N HIS A 24 -27.89 -9.73 2.73
CA HIS A 24 -28.70 -10.91 2.42
C HIS A 24 -28.09 -12.11 3.12
N ALA A 25 -28.88 -12.76 3.98
CA ALA A 25 -28.55 -14.04 4.56
C ALA A 25 -29.32 -15.15 3.83
N LEU A 26 -28.59 -16.13 3.32
CA LEU A 26 -29.16 -17.36 2.77
C LEU A 26 -28.89 -18.49 3.76
N SER A 27 -29.94 -19.00 4.39
CA SER A 27 -29.88 -20.20 5.22
C SER A 27 -30.24 -21.43 4.39
N PHE A 28 -29.53 -22.53 4.59
CA PHE A 28 -29.76 -23.79 3.90
C PHE A 28 -29.40 -24.98 4.80
N GLU A 29 -30.07 -26.10 4.59
CA GLU A 29 -29.75 -27.39 5.21
C GLU A 29 -28.98 -28.23 4.19
N LEU A 30 -27.94 -28.93 4.66
CA LEU A 30 -27.07 -29.78 3.81
C LEU A 30 -27.45 -31.27 3.88
N ASP A 31 -28.33 -31.63 4.82
CA ASP A 31 -28.83 -32.98 5.05
C ASP A 31 -30.35 -32.98 5.34
N ASP A 32 -30.99 -34.11 5.07
CA ASP A 32 -32.44 -34.28 5.27
C ASP A 32 -32.83 -34.32 6.77
N ASP A 33 -31.87 -34.64 7.64
CA ASP A 33 -32.06 -34.73 9.09
C ASP A 33 -31.82 -33.39 9.82
N GLY A 34 -31.41 -32.34 9.09
CA GLY A 34 -31.17 -30.99 9.62
C GLY A 34 -29.99 -30.88 10.60
N GLN A 35 -29.07 -31.86 10.61
CA GLN A 35 -27.90 -31.81 11.49
C GLN A 35 -26.77 -30.95 10.92
N TRP A 36 -26.79 -30.66 9.62
CA TRP A 36 -25.85 -29.78 8.95
C TRP A 36 -26.56 -28.53 8.47
N SER A 37 -26.39 -27.43 9.19
CA SER A 37 -26.96 -26.14 8.81
C SER A 37 -25.90 -25.20 8.26
N GLY A 38 -26.22 -24.53 7.16
CA GLY A 38 -25.39 -23.53 6.50
C GLY A 38 -26.04 -22.15 6.50
N VAL A 39 -25.22 -21.11 6.69
CA VAL A 39 -25.63 -19.71 6.53
C VAL A 39 -24.58 -19.00 5.68
N LEU A 40 -25.01 -18.39 4.59
CA LEU A 40 -24.20 -17.51 3.76
C LEU A 40 -24.71 -16.08 3.89
N ASN A 41 -23.92 -15.21 4.52
CA ASN A 41 -24.19 -13.77 4.54
C ASN A 41 -23.45 -13.10 3.40
N THR A 42 -24.12 -12.23 2.66
CA THR A 42 -23.52 -11.42 1.59
C THR A 42 -23.76 -9.94 1.86
N THR A 43 -22.69 -9.16 1.82
CA THR A 43 -22.72 -7.70 1.93
C THR A 43 -22.10 -7.10 0.68
N MET A 44 -22.81 -6.17 0.05
CA MET A 44 -22.29 -5.43 -1.11
C MET A 44 -22.10 -3.96 -0.74
N THR A 45 -20.98 -3.38 -1.14
CA THR A 45 -20.66 -1.97 -0.87
C THR A 45 -20.23 -1.28 -2.17
N LEU A 46 -20.78 -0.10 -2.41
CA LEU A 46 -20.35 0.79 -3.49
C LEU A 46 -19.98 2.14 -2.87
N GLY A 47 -18.80 2.64 -3.20
CA GLY A 47 -18.29 3.90 -2.67
C GLY A 47 -17.66 4.76 -3.76
N VAL A 48 -17.62 6.08 -3.53
CA VAL A 48 -16.89 7.04 -4.38
C VAL A 48 -16.27 8.11 -3.49
N GLY A 49 -15.01 8.45 -3.75
CA GLY A 49 -14.26 9.48 -3.03
C GLY A 49 -13.75 10.57 -3.96
N TRP A 50 -13.98 11.82 -3.58
CA TRP A 50 -13.50 12.99 -4.33
C TRP A 50 -12.44 13.75 -3.55
N ARG A 51 -11.41 14.20 -4.26
CA ARG A 51 -10.45 15.14 -3.69
C ARG A 51 -11.08 16.53 -3.66
N MET A 52 -11.28 17.10 -2.48
CA MET A 52 -11.87 18.45 -2.34
C MET A 52 -10.86 19.57 -2.16
N GLN A 53 -9.60 19.22 -1.88
CA GLN A 53 -8.51 20.16 -1.65
C GLN A 53 -7.71 20.38 -2.92
N ASP A 54 -7.26 21.62 -3.13
CA ASP A 54 -6.28 21.92 -4.18
C ASP A 54 -4.95 21.20 -3.91
N ARG A 55 -4.12 21.06 -4.94
CA ARG A 55 -2.80 20.45 -4.82
C ARG A 55 -1.92 21.27 -3.88
N ALA A 56 -1.42 20.64 -2.83
CA ALA A 56 -0.51 21.25 -1.87
C ALA A 56 0.92 21.17 -2.42
N ALA A 57 1.42 22.29 -2.95
CA ALA A 57 2.75 22.31 -3.54
C ALA A 57 3.87 22.03 -2.54
N ASP A 58 3.69 22.36 -1.26
CA ASP A 58 4.61 22.03 -0.16
C ASP A 58 4.72 20.52 0.11
N LEU A 59 3.80 19.71 -0.44
CA LEU A 59 3.86 18.24 -0.43
C LEU A 59 4.36 17.64 -1.74
N VAL A 60 4.75 18.47 -2.73
CA VAL A 60 5.29 18.01 -4.01
C VAL A 60 6.78 18.29 -4.07
N GLY A 61 7.58 17.33 -4.52
CA GLY A 61 9.03 17.47 -4.63
C GLY A 61 9.41 18.72 -5.43
N LYS A 62 10.43 19.45 -4.97
CA LYS A 62 10.86 20.72 -5.61
C LYS A 62 11.12 20.55 -7.11
N ALA A 63 11.84 19.50 -7.51
CA ALA A 63 12.09 19.18 -8.92
C ALA A 63 10.87 18.63 -9.67
N ASN A 64 9.82 18.16 -8.99
CA ASN A 64 8.54 17.81 -9.63
C ASN A 64 7.66 19.05 -9.88
N LEU A 65 7.80 20.11 -9.08
CA LEU A 65 7.15 21.40 -9.32
C LEU A 65 7.87 22.23 -10.39
N ASP A 66 9.19 22.26 -10.33
CA ASP A 66 10.06 22.97 -11.26
C ASP A 66 11.24 22.07 -11.65
N PRO A 67 11.14 21.34 -12.78
CA PRO A 67 12.21 20.47 -13.25
C PRO A 67 13.57 21.18 -13.46
N GLU A 68 13.56 22.50 -13.65
CA GLU A 68 14.76 23.31 -13.88
C GLU A 68 15.36 23.87 -12.58
N VAL A 69 14.72 23.67 -11.42
CA VAL A 69 15.13 24.25 -10.13
C VAL A 69 16.58 23.99 -9.77
N CYS A 70 17.15 22.89 -10.23
CA CYS A 70 18.53 22.51 -9.94
C CYS A 70 19.36 22.20 -11.18
N SER A 71 18.89 22.59 -12.37
CA SER A 71 19.60 22.34 -13.63
C SER A 71 20.72 23.34 -13.88
N ARG A 72 21.62 23.00 -14.81
CA ARG A 72 22.60 23.91 -15.41
C ARG A 72 23.50 24.59 -14.38
N GLN A 73 23.35 25.90 -14.14
CA GLN A 73 24.22 26.65 -13.23
C GLN A 73 24.14 26.16 -11.78
N TYR A 74 23.08 25.46 -11.42
CA TYR A 74 22.83 25.02 -10.05
C TYR A 74 23.40 23.65 -9.72
N GLN A 75 23.87 22.86 -10.70
CA GLN A 75 24.62 21.61 -10.45
C GLN A 75 23.90 20.63 -9.52
N SER A 76 22.64 20.29 -9.82
CA SER A 76 21.76 19.52 -8.94
C SER A 76 21.59 20.15 -7.55
N CYS A 77 21.70 21.47 -7.46
CA CYS A 77 21.71 22.27 -6.23
C CYS A 77 22.78 21.87 -5.21
N GLN A 78 23.89 21.29 -5.65
CA GLN A 78 24.99 20.87 -4.78
C GLN A 78 26.23 21.74 -4.98
N GLY A 79 26.72 22.32 -3.88
CA GLY A 79 28.01 23.03 -3.87
C GLY A 79 29.17 22.04 -3.73
N LEU A 80 30.27 22.27 -4.47
CA LEU A 80 31.46 21.44 -4.39
C LEU A 80 32.32 21.77 -3.15
N PHE A 81 32.33 23.04 -2.75
CA PHE A 81 33.10 23.53 -1.62
C PHE A 81 32.19 24.06 -0.52
N ARG A 82 32.63 23.97 0.74
CA ARG A 82 31.88 24.44 1.92
C ARG A 82 31.40 25.89 1.82
N GLN A 83 32.15 26.74 1.11
CA GLN A 83 31.81 28.16 0.92
C GLN A 83 30.86 28.40 -0.26
N GLN A 84 30.63 27.41 -1.13
CA GLN A 84 29.72 27.49 -2.26
C GLN A 84 28.28 27.15 -1.83
N SER A 85 27.69 28.00 -0.98
CA SER A 85 26.34 27.78 -0.44
C SER A 85 25.21 28.18 -1.37
N TYR A 86 25.49 28.94 -2.43
CA TYR A 86 24.45 29.49 -3.32
C TYR A 86 23.52 28.42 -3.95
N PRO A 87 24.01 27.28 -4.49
CA PRO A 87 23.12 26.22 -5.00
C PRO A 87 22.18 25.63 -3.94
N ALA A 88 22.70 25.39 -2.73
CA ALA A 88 21.90 24.87 -1.62
C ALA A 88 20.89 25.92 -1.10
N ALA A 89 21.29 27.19 -1.04
CA ALA A 89 20.40 28.30 -0.68
C ALA A 89 19.28 28.50 -1.72
N HIS A 90 19.59 28.29 -3.01
CA HIS A 90 18.61 28.31 -4.08
C HIS A 90 17.54 27.22 -3.91
N LEU A 91 17.95 25.97 -3.66
CA LEU A 91 17.02 24.87 -3.36
C LEU A 91 16.18 25.15 -2.12
N PHE A 92 16.80 25.68 -1.06
CA PHE A 92 16.10 26.01 0.18
C PHE A 92 14.99 27.05 -0.06
N ALA A 93 15.29 28.09 -0.85
CA ALA A 93 14.34 29.14 -1.21
C ALA A 93 13.25 28.69 -2.20
N ALA A 94 13.49 27.62 -2.98
CA ALA A 94 12.53 27.10 -3.94
C ALA A 94 11.27 26.54 -3.25
N ARG A 95 10.12 26.63 -3.91
CA ARG A 95 8.86 26.04 -3.43
C ARG A 95 8.90 24.52 -3.58
N GLY A 96 8.32 23.80 -2.62
CA GLY A 96 8.17 22.34 -2.69
C GLY A 96 8.80 21.59 -1.51
N ALA A 97 8.49 20.31 -1.44
CA ALA A 97 8.99 19.36 -0.47
C ALA A 97 10.47 18.99 -0.75
N PRO A 98 11.28 18.74 0.29
CA PRO A 98 12.66 18.27 0.16
C PRO A 98 12.76 16.76 -0.15
N SER A 99 11.76 16.19 -0.83
CA SER A 99 11.72 14.79 -1.24
C SER A 99 10.87 14.63 -2.49
N MET A 100 11.30 13.75 -3.39
CA MET A 100 10.58 13.40 -4.62
C MET A 100 9.64 12.22 -4.45
N ARG A 101 9.61 11.61 -3.25
CA ARG A 101 9.11 10.23 -3.09
C ARG A 101 7.79 10.09 -2.39
N ILE A 102 7.20 11.22 -1.99
CA ILE A 102 6.12 11.29 -1.00
C ILE A 102 4.96 12.12 -1.57
N ASP A 103 4.94 12.30 -2.90
CA ASP A 103 4.15 13.31 -3.57
C ASP A 103 3.16 12.76 -4.59
N ASP A 104 3.20 11.46 -4.91
CA ASP A 104 2.28 10.80 -5.84
C ASP A 104 0.80 11.13 -5.60
N GLY A 105 0.34 11.06 -4.34
CA GLY A 105 -1.05 11.41 -4.00
C GLY A 105 -1.41 12.87 -4.29
N ASN A 106 -0.41 13.77 -4.31
CA ASN A 106 -0.57 15.16 -4.74
C ASN A 106 -0.38 15.35 -6.25
N LEU A 107 0.51 14.59 -6.89
CA LEU A 107 0.79 14.70 -8.32
C LEU A 107 -0.36 14.16 -9.19
N ASN A 108 -0.96 13.05 -8.76
CA ASN A 108 -1.86 12.26 -9.58
C ASN A 108 -3.34 12.67 -9.47
N TYR A 109 -3.72 13.44 -8.46
CA TYR A 109 -5.13 13.77 -8.21
C TYR A 109 -5.30 15.28 -8.00
N ASP A 110 -6.08 15.93 -8.83
CA ASP A 110 -6.45 17.34 -8.69
C ASP A 110 -7.79 17.53 -7.97
N ARG A 111 -8.08 18.76 -7.55
CA ARG A 111 -9.35 19.08 -6.91
C ARG A 111 -10.51 18.73 -7.84
N GLY A 112 -11.46 17.96 -7.33
CA GLY A 112 -12.62 17.46 -8.04
C GLY A 112 -12.41 16.08 -8.67
N ASP A 113 -11.18 15.55 -8.70
CA ASP A 113 -10.93 14.21 -9.20
C ASP A 113 -11.48 13.16 -8.24
N ILE A 114 -11.99 12.08 -8.82
CA ILE A 114 -12.34 10.88 -8.07
C ILE A 114 -11.04 10.12 -7.81
N PHE A 115 -10.72 9.87 -6.55
CA PHE A 115 -9.50 9.16 -6.18
C PHE A 115 -9.72 7.67 -5.89
N GLN A 116 -10.96 7.29 -5.56
CA GLN A 116 -11.39 5.91 -5.36
C GLN A 116 -12.85 5.76 -5.76
N ALA A 117 -13.19 4.63 -6.36
CA ALA A 117 -14.56 4.23 -6.62
C ALA A 117 -14.70 2.71 -6.51
N PRO A 118 -14.65 2.14 -5.29
CA PRO A 118 -14.71 0.70 -5.11
C PRO A 118 -16.14 0.16 -5.17
N PHE A 119 -16.31 -0.96 -5.87
CA PHE A 119 -17.35 -1.93 -5.63
C PHE A 119 -16.75 -3.11 -4.86
N LYS A 120 -17.45 -3.58 -3.82
CA LYS A 120 -17.01 -4.67 -2.96
C LYS A 120 -18.15 -5.65 -2.71
N VAL A 121 -17.79 -6.92 -2.60
CA VAL A 121 -18.68 -7.99 -2.14
C VAL A 121 -17.94 -8.80 -1.09
N THR A 122 -18.46 -8.79 0.14
CA THR A 122 -17.98 -9.62 1.24
C THR A 122 -18.98 -10.75 1.48
N GLN A 123 -18.49 -11.98 1.58
CA GLN A 123 -19.33 -13.13 1.87
C GLN A 123 -18.77 -13.93 3.03
N ASP A 124 -19.67 -14.30 3.95
CA ASP A 124 -19.36 -15.09 5.13
C ASP A 124 -20.19 -16.37 5.09
N LEU A 125 -19.52 -17.51 4.99
CA LEU A 125 -20.12 -18.84 5.01
C LEU A 125 -19.85 -19.50 6.37
N THR A 126 -20.90 -19.89 7.07
CA THR A 126 -20.85 -20.73 8.27
C THR A 126 -21.56 -22.03 7.99
N ILE A 127 -20.94 -23.16 8.31
CA ILE A 127 -21.53 -24.49 8.30
C ILE A 127 -21.34 -25.09 9.69
N THR A 128 -22.40 -25.60 10.30
CA THR A 128 -22.36 -26.17 11.66
C THR A 128 -22.94 -27.57 11.72
N HIS A 129 -22.34 -28.41 12.57
CA HIS A 129 -22.82 -29.74 12.91
C HIS A 129 -22.48 -30.06 14.37
N GLY A 130 -23.50 -30.06 15.23
CA GLY A 130 -23.32 -30.23 16.68
C GLY A 130 -22.34 -29.21 17.25
N ASP A 131 -21.27 -29.68 17.90
CA ASP A 131 -20.24 -28.86 18.52
C ASP A 131 -19.13 -28.41 17.56
N PHE A 132 -19.23 -28.72 16.27
CA PHE A 132 -18.23 -28.41 15.26
C PHE A 132 -18.79 -27.49 14.18
N GLY A 133 -17.90 -26.74 13.54
CA GLY A 133 -18.25 -25.91 12.41
C GLY A 133 -17.08 -25.58 11.50
N PHE A 134 -17.43 -25.12 10.31
CA PHE A 134 -16.54 -24.54 9.32
C PHE A 134 -16.98 -23.09 9.09
N PHE A 135 -16.00 -22.19 9.06
CA PHE A 135 -16.21 -20.79 8.73
C PHE A 135 -15.27 -20.37 7.61
N ALA A 136 -15.81 -19.72 6.60
CA ALA A 136 -15.03 -19.06 5.56
C ALA A 136 -15.56 -17.66 5.28
N LYS A 137 -14.66 -16.73 5.01
CA LYS A 137 -14.96 -15.35 4.64
C LYS A 137 -14.06 -14.92 3.51
N TRP A 138 -14.63 -14.33 2.47
CA TRP A 138 -13.86 -13.74 1.38
C TRP A 138 -14.40 -12.37 0.99
N LEU A 139 -13.50 -11.52 0.53
CA LEU A 139 -13.77 -10.18 0.03
C LEU A 139 -13.32 -10.10 -1.42
N TYR A 140 -14.24 -9.82 -2.33
CA TYR A 140 -13.91 -9.35 -3.67
C TYR A 140 -14.04 -7.83 -3.74
N PHE A 141 -13.10 -7.15 -4.38
CA PHE A 141 -13.26 -5.74 -4.71
C PHE A 141 -12.76 -5.40 -6.12
N TYR A 142 -13.33 -4.33 -6.66
CA TYR A 142 -12.91 -3.69 -7.90
C TYR A 142 -13.05 -2.17 -7.77
N ASP A 143 -11.96 -1.43 -7.90
CA ASP A 143 -11.93 0.03 -7.90
C ASP A 143 -11.88 0.57 -9.33
N PHE A 144 -12.95 1.24 -9.76
CA PHE A 144 -13.10 1.74 -11.12
C PHE A 144 -12.10 2.85 -11.49
N VAL A 145 -11.46 3.49 -10.51
CA VAL A 145 -10.41 4.49 -10.74
C VAL A 145 -9.04 3.83 -10.77
N ASN A 146 -8.72 3.09 -9.72
CA ASN A 146 -7.36 2.60 -9.48
C ASN A 146 -6.97 1.40 -10.34
N ASN A 147 -7.94 0.62 -10.84
CA ASN A 147 -7.68 -0.50 -11.73
C ASN A 147 -7.34 -0.08 -13.18
N ASP A 148 -7.64 1.16 -13.58
CA ASP A 148 -7.36 1.70 -14.93
C ASP A 148 -6.70 3.09 -14.88
N PHE A 149 -5.89 3.33 -13.85
CA PHE A 149 -5.31 4.64 -13.60
C PHE A 149 -4.10 4.94 -14.49
N THR A 150 -3.94 6.21 -14.88
CA THR A 150 -2.75 6.70 -15.60
C THR A 150 -2.04 7.74 -14.75
N GLU A 151 -0.88 7.36 -14.23
CA GLU A 151 -0.02 8.16 -13.37
C GLU A 151 0.70 9.25 -14.18
N THR A 152 0.97 10.36 -13.52
CA THR A 152 1.62 11.55 -14.09
C THR A 152 2.90 11.83 -13.32
N HIS A 153 4.03 11.79 -14.03
CA HIS A 153 5.34 12.09 -13.49
C HIS A 153 5.90 13.32 -14.23
N PRO A 154 5.90 14.51 -13.61
CA PRO A 154 6.34 15.74 -14.26
C PRO A 154 7.82 15.76 -14.63
N ASN A 155 8.64 14.99 -13.91
CA ASN A 155 10.09 15.02 -14.02
C ASN A 155 10.70 13.60 -13.90
N LEU A 156 10.53 12.79 -14.94
CA LEU A 156 10.95 11.38 -14.96
C LEU A 156 11.88 11.10 -16.13
N ILE A 157 12.98 10.40 -15.86
CA ILE A 157 13.88 9.82 -16.85
C ILE A 157 13.55 8.32 -16.94
N THR A 158 13.35 7.84 -18.16
CA THR A 158 13.05 6.43 -18.46
C THR A 158 13.93 5.95 -19.61
N PRO A 159 14.09 4.64 -19.81
CA PRO A 159 14.76 4.11 -20.99
C PRO A 159 14.17 4.61 -22.31
N ASP A 160 12.86 4.93 -22.33
CA ASP A 160 12.16 5.41 -23.53
C ASP A 160 12.48 6.88 -23.86
N ASN A 161 12.74 7.74 -22.86
CA ASN A 161 12.99 9.18 -23.08
C ASN A 161 14.44 9.60 -22.87
N VAL A 162 15.32 8.68 -22.46
CA VAL A 162 16.70 9.00 -22.05
C VAL A 162 17.52 9.68 -23.14
N ASP A 163 17.25 9.39 -24.42
CA ASP A 163 17.92 10.03 -25.54
C ASP A 163 17.34 11.40 -25.93
N GLU A 164 16.10 11.66 -25.51
CA GLU A 164 15.36 12.90 -25.78
C GLU A 164 15.59 13.97 -24.71
N VAL A 165 15.87 13.53 -23.47
CA VAL A 165 16.14 14.40 -22.31
C VAL A 165 17.64 14.60 -22.09
N GLY A 166 17.98 15.52 -21.19
CA GLY A 166 19.37 15.87 -20.88
C GLY A 166 20.02 16.83 -21.90
N PHE A 167 21.23 17.25 -21.57
CA PHE A 167 21.98 18.28 -22.28
C PHE A 167 23.16 17.68 -23.02
N VAL A 168 23.34 18.08 -24.28
CA VAL A 168 24.50 17.73 -25.11
C VAL A 168 25.10 19.03 -25.64
N ASN A 169 26.41 19.22 -25.42
CA ASN A 169 27.14 20.43 -25.82
C ASN A 169 26.61 21.75 -25.22
N ASP A 170 25.84 21.69 -24.13
CA ASP A 170 25.41 22.88 -23.38
C ASP A 170 26.60 23.46 -22.59
N PRO A 171 26.96 24.74 -22.76
CA PRO A 171 28.16 25.31 -22.13
C PRO A 171 28.09 25.36 -20.60
N ILE A 172 26.89 25.25 -20.01
CA ILE A 172 26.63 25.34 -18.58
C ILE A 172 26.48 23.95 -17.97
N ALA A 173 25.60 23.10 -18.50
CA ALA A 173 25.34 21.75 -17.98
C ALA A 173 26.40 20.71 -18.38
N ASN A 174 27.06 20.87 -19.53
CA ASN A 174 28.14 19.98 -19.99
C ASN A 174 29.54 20.50 -19.58
N ARG A 175 29.64 21.42 -18.62
CA ARG A 175 30.93 22.06 -18.26
C ARG A 175 32.02 21.06 -17.83
N TYR A 176 31.61 19.92 -17.26
CA TYR A 176 32.50 18.85 -16.80
C TYR A 176 32.67 17.72 -17.82
N TRP A 177 31.73 17.58 -18.76
CA TRP A 177 31.62 16.46 -19.68
C TRP A 177 31.45 16.96 -21.11
N LYS A 178 32.55 16.98 -21.88
CA LYS A 178 32.59 17.54 -23.25
C LYS A 178 32.49 16.44 -24.31
N ASN A 179 32.56 16.85 -25.59
CA ASN A 179 32.65 15.95 -26.76
C ASN A 179 31.41 15.07 -26.96
N GLY A 180 30.21 15.65 -26.86
CA GLY A 180 28.96 14.93 -27.09
C GLY A 180 28.50 14.02 -25.95
N ILE A 181 29.22 13.98 -24.82
CA ILE A 181 28.75 13.30 -23.61
C ILE A 181 27.53 14.04 -23.05
N ARG A 182 26.43 13.31 -22.82
CA ARG A 182 25.18 13.85 -22.30
C ARG A 182 25.22 14.00 -20.77
N THR A 183 24.67 15.10 -20.26
CA THR A 183 24.43 15.31 -18.83
C THR A 183 22.95 15.45 -18.53
N TYR A 184 22.50 14.88 -17.41
CA TYR A 184 21.07 14.80 -17.07
C TYR A 184 20.76 15.71 -15.88
N GLY A 185 19.84 16.65 -16.07
CA GLY A 185 19.27 17.48 -15.01
C GLY A 185 17.78 17.20 -14.90
N PRO A 186 16.94 17.89 -15.68
CA PRO A 186 15.53 17.56 -15.83
C PRO A 186 15.32 16.29 -16.66
N GLY A 187 14.29 15.54 -16.31
CA GLY A 187 13.67 14.49 -17.10
C GLY A 187 12.48 15.02 -17.90
N GLY A 188 11.67 14.10 -18.43
CA GLY A 188 10.51 14.40 -19.23
C GLY A 188 9.21 14.37 -18.42
N TYR A 189 8.18 15.02 -18.96
CA TYR A 189 6.80 14.84 -18.51
C TYR A 189 6.26 13.51 -19.04
N VAL A 190 6.06 12.54 -18.16
CA VAL A 190 5.63 11.19 -18.52
C VAL A 190 4.25 10.91 -17.96
N ARG A 191 3.37 10.32 -18.79
CA ARG A 191 2.12 9.72 -18.33
C ARG A 191 2.16 8.23 -18.61
N LYS A 192 2.09 7.43 -17.55
CA LYS A 192 2.22 5.97 -17.64
C LYS A 192 0.99 5.31 -17.06
N LYS A 193 0.41 4.36 -17.80
CA LYS A 193 -0.67 3.53 -17.29
C LYS A 193 -0.12 2.62 -16.20
N ARG A 194 -0.81 2.53 -15.07
CA ARG A 194 -0.47 1.59 -14.00
C ARG A 194 -0.52 0.17 -14.56
N SER A 195 0.59 -0.54 -14.44
CA SER A 195 0.78 -1.87 -15.03
C SER A 195 1.43 -2.87 -14.09
N ASP A 196 1.90 -2.44 -12.93
CA ASP A 196 2.46 -3.33 -11.93
C ASP A 196 1.34 -4.20 -11.36
N GLY A 197 1.53 -5.53 -11.41
CA GLY A 197 0.50 -6.49 -11.04
C GLY A 197 0.14 -6.43 -9.56
N GLU A 198 1.10 -6.15 -8.69
CA GLU A 198 0.88 -6.09 -7.25
C GLU A 198 0.23 -4.76 -6.84
N VAL A 199 0.61 -3.65 -7.50
CA VAL A 199 -0.10 -2.36 -7.35
C VAL A 199 -1.57 -2.52 -7.80
N LEU A 200 -1.81 -3.17 -8.95
CA LEU A 200 -3.17 -3.44 -9.42
C LEU A 200 -3.95 -4.39 -8.51
N ARG A 201 -3.28 -5.38 -7.90
CA ARG A 201 -3.90 -6.26 -6.90
C ARG A 201 -4.34 -5.47 -5.66
N GLN A 202 -3.43 -4.70 -5.05
CA GLN A 202 -3.73 -4.01 -3.79
C GLN A 202 -4.74 -2.85 -3.95
N ALA A 203 -4.60 -2.05 -5.01
CA ALA A 203 -5.41 -0.83 -5.21
C ALA A 203 -6.54 -0.98 -6.23
N GLY A 204 -6.40 -1.88 -7.21
CA GLY A 204 -7.31 -2.02 -8.34
C GLY A 204 -8.37 -3.10 -8.12
N THR A 205 -7.98 -4.37 -8.07
CA THR A 205 -8.92 -5.49 -7.88
C THR A 205 -8.25 -6.70 -7.26
N ASP A 206 -8.94 -7.35 -6.32
CA ASP A 206 -8.48 -8.58 -5.72
C ASP A 206 -9.64 -9.43 -5.20
N LEU A 207 -9.38 -10.72 -5.01
CA LEU A 207 -10.20 -11.64 -4.23
C LEU A 207 -9.38 -12.11 -3.02
N GLN A 208 -9.70 -11.53 -1.87
CA GLN A 208 -9.00 -11.80 -0.61
C GLN A 208 -9.73 -12.87 0.18
N LEU A 209 -9.03 -13.93 0.56
CA LEU A 209 -9.50 -14.89 1.56
C LEU A 209 -9.20 -14.30 2.94
N LEU A 210 -10.25 -13.89 3.65
CA LEU A 210 -10.11 -13.35 4.99
C LEU A 210 -10.02 -14.53 5.96
N ASP A 211 -11.11 -15.23 6.24
CA ASP A 211 -11.08 -16.38 7.15
C ASP A 211 -11.34 -17.70 6.39
N ALA A 212 -10.72 -18.77 6.86
CA ALA A 212 -11.03 -20.14 6.44
C ALA A 212 -10.55 -21.11 7.52
N ASN A 213 -11.48 -21.59 8.37
CA ASN A 213 -11.12 -22.40 9.51
C ASN A 213 -12.21 -23.41 9.88
N ILE A 214 -11.77 -24.45 10.58
CA ILE A 214 -12.63 -25.37 11.31
C ILE A 214 -12.52 -25.05 12.79
N TYR A 215 -13.63 -25.15 13.51
CA TYR A 215 -13.68 -24.93 14.94
C TYR A 215 -14.60 -25.92 15.62
N GLY A 216 -14.42 -26.09 16.92
CA GLY A 216 -15.34 -26.84 17.73
C GLY A 216 -14.90 -26.99 19.17
N ARG A 217 -15.63 -27.83 19.90
CA ARG A 217 -15.33 -28.17 21.29
C ARG A 217 -15.14 -29.65 21.45
N VAL A 218 -14.17 -30.02 22.28
CA VAL A 218 -13.91 -31.41 22.65
C VAL A 218 -13.83 -31.57 24.16
N PRO A 219 -14.25 -32.71 24.72
CA PRO A 219 -14.01 -33.03 26.12
C PRO A 219 -12.51 -32.98 26.41
N PHE A 220 -12.13 -32.36 27.54
CA PHE A 220 -10.73 -32.22 27.93
C PHE A 220 -10.43 -32.88 29.27
N PHE A 221 -10.77 -32.23 30.39
CA PHE A 221 -10.53 -32.74 31.73
C PHE A 221 -11.75 -32.52 32.64
N GLY A 222 -12.26 -33.60 33.23
CA GLY A 222 -13.48 -33.56 34.04
C GLY A 222 -14.66 -33.08 33.20
N GLU A 223 -15.40 -32.10 33.70
CA GLU A 223 -16.53 -31.47 33.00
C GLU A 223 -16.10 -30.27 32.12
N ARG A 224 -14.79 -30.10 31.87
CA ARG A 224 -14.26 -28.97 31.09
C ARG A 224 -14.13 -29.32 29.61
N GLU A 225 -14.36 -28.33 28.78
CA GLU A 225 -14.19 -28.41 27.33
C GLU A 225 -12.93 -27.67 26.89
N LEU A 226 -12.32 -28.15 25.83
CA LEU A 226 -11.30 -27.46 25.06
C LEU A 226 -11.96 -26.96 23.77
N SER A 227 -12.00 -25.64 23.59
CA SER A 227 -12.35 -25.04 22.31
C SER A 227 -11.11 -24.96 21.43
N PHE A 228 -11.23 -25.34 20.17
CA PHE A 228 -10.16 -25.23 19.20
C PHE A 228 -10.64 -24.52 17.93
N LYS A 229 -9.72 -23.89 17.22
CA LYS A 229 -9.92 -23.34 15.88
C LYS A 229 -8.64 -23.50 15.07
N ILE A 230 -8.73 -24.12 13.90
CA ILE A 230 -7.58 -24.45 13.04
C ILE A 230 -7.85 -23.91 11.64
N GLY A 231 -6.88 -23.19 11.09
CA GLY A 231 -6.97 -22.58 9.75
C GLY A 231 -6.68 -21.08 9.79
N ARG A 232 -7.01 -20.39 8.71
CA ARG A 232 -6.80 -18.96 8.53
C ARG A 232 -7.83 -18.18 9.37
N GLN A 233 -7.32 -17.38 10.30
CA GLN A 233 -8.14 -16.69 11.30
C GLN A 233 -7.44 -15.49 11.93
N THR A 234 -8.23 -14.63 12.57
CA THR A 234 -7.73 -13.58 13.45
C THR A 234 -7.78 -13.99 14.92
N VAL A 235 -6.81 -13.53 15.72
CA VAL A 235 -6.83 -13.64 17.19
C VAL A 235 -6.98 -12.25 17.79
N ASN A 236 -7.97 -12.09 18.66
CA ASN A 236 -8.19 -10.85 19.40
C ASN A 236 -8.13 -11.13 20.91
N TRP A 237 -7.11 -10.58 21.58
CA TRP A 237 -6.79 -10.88 22.97
C TRP A 237 -7.07 -9.79 23.97
N GLY A 238 -7.59 -8.64 23.56
CA GLY A 238 -8.01 -7.62 24.51
C GLY A 238 -9.21 -6.81 24.08
N GLU A 239 -9.56 -5.90 24.97
CA GLU A 239 -10.93 -5.41 25.11
C GLU A 239 -11.16 -4.05 24.42
N SER A 240 -10.10 -3.42 23.91
CA SER A 240 -10.18 -2.07 23.34
C SER A 240 -10.45 -2.08 21.85
N THR A 241 -11.61 -1.57 21.45
CA THR A 241 -11.95 -1.25 20.05
C THR A 241 -11.42 0.11 19.60
N LEU A 242 -10.89 0.93 20.52
CA LEU A 242 -10.44 2.30 20.25
C LEU A 242 -8.92 2.42 20.02
N LEU A 243 -8.14 1.46 20.50
CA LEU A 243 -6.68 1.41 20.34
C LEU A 243 -6.26 0.02 19.81
N VAL A 244 -6.75 -0.31 18.62
CA VAL A 244 -6.54 -1.65 18.05
C VAL A 244 -5.12 -1.81 17.49
N ILE A 245 -4.56 -0.73 16.91
CA ILE A 245 -3.20 -0.72 16.37
C ILE A 245 -2.20 -0.48 17.51
N ASN A 246 -1.18 -1.33 17.60
CA ASN A 246 -0.11 -1.34 18.60
C ASN A 246 -0.56 -1.69 20.04
N SER A 247 -1.54 -2.59 20.17
CA SER A 247 -2.00 -3.13 21.45
C SER A 247 -1.85 -4.66 21.51
N VAL A 248 -2.15 -5.26 22.67
CA VAL A 248 -2.18 -6.72 22.88
C VAL A 248 -3.23 -7.41 21.98
N ASN A 249 -4.09 -6.64 21.32
CA ASN A 249 -5.07 -7.13 20.35
C ASN A 249 -4.45 -7.47 18.99
N GLN A 250 -3.18 -7.14 18.75
CA GLN A 250 -2.57 -7.22 17.43
C GLN A 250 -1.59 -8.40 17.33
N ALA A 251 -2.12 -9.58 17.00
CA ALA A 251 -1.32 -10.71 16.51
C ALA A 251 -1.25 -10.72 14.96
N ASN A 252 -2.32 -10.25 14.31
CA ASN A 252 -2.45 -10.28 12.86
C ASN A 252 -1.87 -9.03 12.17
N PRO A 253 -1.27 -9.18 10.97
CA PRO A 253 -0.82 -8.05 10.16
C PRO A 253 -1.96 -7.10 9.78
N VAL A 254 -1.64 -5.83 9.57
CA VAL A 254 -2.61 -4.80 9.16
C VAL A 254 -2.54 -4.62 7.65
N ASN A 255 -3.70 -4.51 7.01
CA ASN A 255 -3.86 -4.10 5.63
C ASN A 255 -4.32 -2.63 5.57
N ALA A 256 -3.39 -1.71 5.32
CA ALA A 256 -3.71 -0.29 5.24
C ALA A 256 -4.54 0.05 3.99
N ASN A 257 -4.41 -0.70 2.90
CA ASN A 257 -5.20 -0.51 1.69
C ASN A 257 -6.68 -0.81 1.94
N ASN A 258 -6.98 -1.88 2.67
CA ASN A 258 -8.34 -2.19 3.10
C ASN A 258 -8.87 -1.13 4.06
N LEU A 259 -8.09 -0.70 5.06
CA LEU A 259 -8.47 0.37 5.99
C LEU A 259 -8.82 1.69 5.30
N LEU A 260 -8.09 2.04 4.25
CA LEU A 260 -8.27 3.31 3.52
C LEU A 260 -9.26 3.19 2.35
N ARG A 261 -9.77 1.98 2.08
CA ARG A 261 -10.78 1.75 1.04
C ARG A 261 -12.13 2.27 1.52
N ILE A 262 -12.82 3.01 0.66
CA ILE A 262 -14.14 3.54 0.99
C ILE A 262 -15.12 2.41 1.28
N GLY A 263 -15.82 2.51 2.42
CA GLY A 263 -16.75 1.49 2.89
C GLY A 263 -16.06 0.23 3.42
N PHE A 264 -14.86 0.35 3.98
CA PHE A 264 -14.19 -0.75 4.68
C PHE A 264 -15.01 -1.26 5.86
N GLN A 265 -14.84 -2.55 6.18
CA GLN A 265 -15.34 -3.18 7.40
C GLN A 265 -14.14 -3.46 8.31
N VAL A 266 -14.36 -3.50 9.63
CA VAL A 266 -13.27 -3.66 10.60
C VAL A 266 -12.56 -5.00 10.42
N GLU A 267 -13.32 -6.02 10.03
CA GLU A 267 -12.86 -7.38 9.74
C GLU A 267 -11.92 -7.46 8.52
N GLU A 268 -11.89 -6.43 7.67
CA GLU A 268 -11.02 -6.37 6.48
C GLU A 268 -9.64 -5.77 6.80
N VAL A 269 -9.50 -5.10 7.95
CA VAL A 269 -8.28 -4.34 8.31
C VAL A 269 -7.15 -5.27 8.77
N PHE A 270 -7.47 -6.40 9.37
CA PHE A 270 -6.49 -7.37 9.85
C PHE A 270 -6.43 -8.54 8.89
N THR A 271 -5.26 -8.79 8.31
CA THR A 271 -5.03 -9.94 7.43
C THR A 271 -5.03 -11.20 8.29
N PRO A 272 -6.00 -12.12 8.12
CA PRO A 272 -6.02 -13.31 8.94
C PRO A 272 -4.93 -14.27 8.43
N VAL A 273 -4.36 -15.07 9.33
CA VAL A 273 -3.26 -15.99 9.02
C VAL A 273 -3.55 -17.37 9.58
N SER A 274 -2.96 -18.41 8.99
CA SER A 274 -3.19 -19.78 9.38
C SER A 274 -2.51 -20.11 10.70
N MET A 275 -3.33 -20.57 11.64
CA MET A 275 -2.88 -20.90 12.99
C MET A 275 -3.78 -21.96 13.63
N VAL A 276 -3.24 -22.60 14.66
CA VAL A 276 -3.99 -23.37 15.65
C VAL A 276 -4.24 -22.47 16.84
N PHE A 277 -5.49 -22.34 17.24
CA PHE A 277 -5.92 -21.63 18.45
C PHE A 277 -6.62 -22.62 19.39
N LEU A 278 -6.28 -22.53 20.68
CA LEU A 278 -6.80 -23.37 21.75
C LEU A 278 -7.26 -22.48 22.91
N SER A 279 -8.41 -22.78 23.50
CA SER A 279 -8.95 -22.08 24.67
C SER A 279 -9.65 -23.04 25.63
N THR A 280 -9.39 -22.90 26.93
CA THR A 280 -10.07 -23.67 27.96
C THR A 280 -10.19 -22.88 29.26
N GLU A 281 -11.20 -23.20 30.07
CA GLU A 281 -11.42 -22.62 31.40
C GLU A 281 -11.05 -23.65 32.48
N PRO A 282 -9.78 -23.75 32.90
CA PRO A 282 -9.33 -24.80 33.83
C PRO A 282 -10.03 -24.75 35.19
N PHE A 283 -10.43 -23.58 35.66
CA PHE A 283 -11.19 -23.37 36.90
C PHE A 283 -12.03 -22.10 36.80
N TYR A 284 -13.04 -21.98 37.66
CA TYR A 284 -14.06 -20.93 37.58
C TYR A 284 -13.46 -19.52 37.52
N GLY A 285 -13.74 -18.80 36.43
CA GLY A 285 -13.31 -17.43 36.22
C GLY A 285 -11.86 -17.28 35.74
N ALA A 286 -11.21 -18.36 35.29
CA ALA A 286 -9.88 -18.32 34.71
C ALA A 286 -9.85 -18.97 33.32
N THR A 287 -9.42 -18.22 32.30
CA THR A 287 -9.31 -18.68 30.91
C THR A 287 -7.84 -18.74 30.50
N ILE A 288 -7.44 -19.85 29.89
CA ILE A 288 -6.16 -20.00 29.19
C ILE A 288 -6.44 -20.05 27.70
N GLU A 289 -5.76 -19.21 26.93
CA GLU A 289 -5.77 -19.21 25.48
C GLU A 289 -4.33 -19.38 24.96
N ALA A 290 -4.16 -20.11 23.88
CA ALA A 290 -2.88 -20.26 23.22
C ALA A 290 -3.08 -20.31 21.70
N PHE A 291 -2.13 -19.76 20.96
CA PHE A 291 -2.07 -19.98 19.51
C PHE A 291 -0.67 -20.36 19.06
N TYR A 292 -0.61 -21.09 17.95
CA TYR A 292 0.58 -21.37 17.19
C TYR A 292 0.31 -21.07 15.71
N GLN A 293 1.02 -20.09 15.16
CA GLN A 293 0.90 -19.64 13.79
C GLN A 293 1.90 -20.38 12.88
N TYR A 294 1.43 -20.78 11.70
CA TYR A 294 2.19 -21.55 10.72
C TYR A 294 2.09 -20.98 9.29
N GLU A 295 1.67 -19.72 9.17
CA GLU A 295 1.65 -18.92 7.93
C GLU A 295 2.13 -17.51 8.29
N TRP A 296 3.01 -16.92 7.47
CA TRP A 296 3.38 -15.52 7.57
C TRP A 296 2.71 -14.68 6.49
N GLU A 297 2.28 -13.48 6.86
CA GLU A 297 1.77 -12.46 5.94
C GLU A 297 2.40 -11.10 6.33
N PRO A 298 2.77 -10.25 5.35
CA PRO A 298 3.29 -8.93 5.63
C PRO A 298 2.17 -7.96 6.06
N VAL A 299 2.58 -6.89 6.76
CA VAL A 299 1.75 -5.68 6.83
C VAL A 299 1.71 -5.07 5.44
N GLU A 300 0.54 -4.72 4.92
CA GLU A 300 0.42 -3.98 3.66
C GLU A 300 0.36 -2.48 3.93
N SER A 301 1.31 -1.73 3.36
CA SER A 301 1.30 -0.27 3.38
C SER A 301 0.39 0.30 2.30
N PRO A 302 -0.07 1.56 2.41
CA PRO A 302 -0.78 2.24 1.34
C PRO A 302 -0.02 2.13 0.02
N THR A 303 -0.70 1.66 -1.02
CA THR A 303 -0.08 1.39 -2.32
C THR A 303 0.49 2.68 -2.95
N PRO A 304 1.76 2.69 -3.39
CA PRO A 304 2.36 3.79 -4.15
C PRO A 304 1.52 4.21 -5.38
N GLY A 305 1.60 5.48 -5.78
CA GLY A 305 0.79 6.02 -6.88
C GLY A 305 -0.70 6.27 -6.56
N THR A 306 -1.22 5.76 -5.43
CA THR A 306 -2.60 6.03 -5.00
C THR A 306 -2.71 7.33 -4.19
N TYR A 307 -3.93 7.81 -3.97
CA TYR A 307 -4.17 9.06 -3.25
C TYR A 307 -3.65 9.05 -1.79
N PHE A 308 -3.67 7.89 -1.14
CA PHE A 308 -3.15 7.73 0.22
C PHE A 308 -1.73 7.16 0.27
N GLY A 309 -1.13 6.87 -0.89
CA GLY A 309 0.27 6.48 -1.01
C GLY A 309 1.16 7.62 -0.53
N PHE A 310 1.98 7.34 0.49
CA PHE A 310 2.89 8.33 1.07
C PHE A 310 4.35 8.05 0.73
N VAL A 311 4.66 6.96 0.04
CA VAL A 311 6.01 6.71 -0.44
C VAL A 311 5.97 5.90 -1.74
N ASP A 312 6.95 6.08 -2.63
CA ASP A 312 7.08 5.31 -3.89
C ASP A 312 7.47 3.82 -3.67
N LEU A 313 7.38 3.33 -2.45
CA LEU A 313 7.73 1.97 -2.04
C LEU A 313 6.54 1.31 -1.35
N GLY A 314 6.26 0.07 -1.71
CA GLY A 314 5.22 -0.72 -1.06
C GLY A 314 5.75 -2.04 -0.52
N THR A 315 4.82 -2.86 -0.06
CA THR A 315 5.05 -4.24 0.34
C THR A 315 4.90 -5.18 -0.87
N ASN A 316 5.30 -6.44 -0.71
CA ASN A 316 5.24 -7.46 -1.78
C ASN A 316 6.01 -7.06 -3.05
N ASN A 317 7.20 -6.47 -2.86
CA ASN A 317 8.11 -6.04 -3.93
C ASN A 317 7.61 -4.86 -4.79
N ILE A 318 6.55 -4.14 -4.40
CA ILE A 318 6.18 -2.90 -5.08
C ILE A 318 7.32 -1.88 -4.94
N GLY A 319 7.69 -1.28 -6.09
CA GLY A 319 8.74 -0.27 -6.19
C GLY A 319 10.14 -0.88 -6.11
N HIS A 320 10.92 -0.76 -7.19
CA HIS A 320 12.29 -1.30 -7.28
C HIS A 320 13.38 -0.27 -7.01
N SER A 321 13.01 0.98 -6.73
CA SER A 321 13.96 2.07 -6.54
C SER A 321 13.37 3.23 -5.76
N VAL A 322 14.24 4.15 -5.36
CA VAL A 322 13.87 5.28 -4.52
C VAL A 322 14.80 6.47 -4.82
N ASN A 323 14.23 7.66 -5.06
CA ASN A 323 15.01 8.86 -5.38
C ASN A 323 15.53 9.55 -4.11
N LEU A 324 16.85 9.62 -3.92
CA LEU A 324 17.52 10.19 -2.74
C LEU A 324 18.02 11.62 -2.93
N SER A 325 17.56 12.34 -3.94
CA SER A 325 18.08 13.65 -4.34
C SER A 325 17.69 14.82 -3.43
N PHE A 326 16.87 14.61 -2.40
CA PHE A 326 16.30 15.69 -1.58
C PHE A 326 15.49 16.72 -2.37
N GLY A 327 14.81 16.28 -3.43
CA GLY A 327 13.98 17.14 -4.27
C GLY A 327 14.75 17.86 -5.39
N THR A 328 15.99 17.46 -5.69
CA THR A 328 16.85 18.21 -6.64
C THR A 328 16.92 17.61 -8.03
N SER A 329 16.80 16.29 -8.19
CA SER A 329 16.95 15.63 -9.49
C SER A 329 15.68 14.92 -9.89
N ALA A 330 15.49 14.80 -11.20
CA ALA A 330 14.46 13.96 -11.80
C ALA A 330 14.47 12.54 -11.20
N ASP A 331 13.31 11.91 -11.16
CA ASP A 331 13.23 10.48 -10.89
C ASP A 331 13.87 9.71 -12.04
N ASP A 332 14.67 8.71 -11.71
CA ASP A 332 15.30 7.80 -12.68
C ASP A 332 15.27 6.38 -12.10
N PRO A 333 14.09 5.75 -12.02
CA PRO A 333 13.91 4.48 -11.31
C PRO A 333 14.70 3.33 -11.95
N ASP A 334 14.89 3.39 -13.27
CA ASP A 334 15.59 2.38 -14.05
C ASP A 334 17.09 2.67 -14.18
N ARG A 335 17.56 3.79 -13.63
CA ARG A 335 18.95 4.28 -13.78
C ARG A 335 19.34 4.38 -15.26
N ALA A 336 18.44 4.90 -16.09
CA ALA A 336 18.49 4.80 -17.54
C ALA A 336 19.80 5.29 -18.16
N PHE A 337 20.44 6.31 -17.57
CA PHE A 337 21.71 6.83 -18.10
C PHE A 337 22.97 6.32 -17.39
N VAL A 338 22.85 5.73 -16.20
CA VAL A 338 23.98 5.15 -15.45
C VAL A 338 24.14 3.66 -15.75
N GLY A 339 23.04 2.95 -16.00
CA GLY A 339 23.03 1.50 -16.22
C GLY A 339 23.33 0.68 -14.97
N ALA A 340 23.41 -0.64 -15.14
CA ALA A 340 23.87 -1.60 -14.14
C ALA A 340 25.38 -1.83 -14.17
N THR A 341 26.00 -1.65 -15.32
CA THR A 341 27.45 -1.76 -15.50
C THR A 341 28.03 -0.48 -16.08
N SER A 342 29.34 -0.28 -15.93
CA SER A 342 30.03 0.86 -16.55
C SER A 342 29.98 0.85 -18.08
N ALA A 343 29.71 -0.31 -18.70
CA ALA A 343 29.56 -0.44 -20.15
C ALA A 343 28.19 0.05 -20.66
N GLU A 344 27.17 0.06 -19.80
CA GLU A 344 25.82 0.56 -20.11
C GLU A 344 25.68 2.06 -19.86
N GLN A 345 26.69 2.69 -19.25
CA GLN A 345 26.63 4.10 -18.91
C GLN A 345 26.71 4.97 -20.18
N ILE A 346 25.69 5.80 -20.38
CA ILE A 346 25.57 6.70 -21.54
C ILE A 346 25.65 8.19 -21.19
N GLY A 347 25.73 8.52 -19.90
CA GLY A 347 26.01 9.89 -19.45
C GLY A 347 26.08 10.03 -17.94
N TYR A 348 25.96 11.26 -17.46
CA TYR A 348 26.17 11.61 -16.05
C TYR A 348 25.10 12.60 -15.57
N LEU A 349 24.78 12.59 -14.27
CA LEU A 349 23.99 13.67 -13.69
C LEU A 349 24.73 15.02 -13.87
N ASP A 350 23.99 16.11 -14.08
CA ASP A 350 24.50 17.48 -14.18
C ASP A 350 24.96 17.98 -12.80
N ASN A 351 26.10 17.45 -12.35
CA ASN A 351 26.67 17.65 -11.03
C ASN A 351 28.20 17.35 -11.04
N PRO A 352 29.05 18.20 -10.43
CA PRO A 352 30.51 17.98 -10.37
C PRO A 352 30.92 16.67 -9.70
N LEU A 353 30.15 16.15 -8.74
CA LEU A 353 30.45 14.89 -8.04
C LEU A 353 30.46 13.68 -8.98
N THR A 354 29.84 13.80 -10.16
CA THR A 354 29.84 12.75 -11.18
C THR A 354 31.21 12.46 -11.78
N LEU A 355 32.17 13.40 -11.64
CA LEU A 355 33.58 13.19 -12.01
C LEU A 355 34.28 12.11 -11.17
N ILE A 356 33.74 11.82 -9.98
CA ILE A 356 34.29 10.83 -9.06
C ILE A 356 33.47 9.53 -9.13
N THR A 357 32.15 9.63 -9.22
CA THR A 357 31.26 8.46 -9.26
C THR A 357 30.01 8.72 -10.10
N PRO A 358 29.65 7.81 -11.02
CA PRO A 358 28.41 7.96 -11.78
C PRO A 358 27.21 7.69 -10.86
N THR A 359 26.35 8.70 -10.69
CA THR A 359 25.14 8.62 -9.86
C THR A 359 23.97 9.20 -10.64
N SER A 360 22.77 8.67 -10.37
CA SER A 360 21.50 9.24 -10.84
C SER A 360 20.64 9.81 -9.70
N GLY A 361 21.18 9.83 -8.47
CA GLY A 361 20.37 10.13 -7.29
C GLY A 361 19.39 9.02 -6.89
N THR A 362 19.38 7.89 -7.61
CA THR A 362 18.50 6.74 -7.35
C THR A 362 19.21 5.64 -6.57
N LEU A 363 18.58 5.13 -5.50
CA LEU A 363 18.97 3.89 -4.85
C LEU A 363 18.05 2.76 -5.33
N ARG A 364 18.61 1.60 -5.69
CA ARG A 364 17.83 0.41 -6.01
C ARG A 364 17.38 -0.29 -4.74
N ARG A 365 16.16 -0.78 -4.75
CA ARG A 365 15.59 -1.63 -3.70
C ARG A 365 15.80 -3.10 -4.09
N LEU A 366 16.31 -3.89 -3.15
CA LEU A 366 16.31 -5.34 -3.28
C LEU A 366 14.91 -5.89 -2.98
N LYS A 367 14.66 -7.14 -3.34
CA LYS A 367 13.41 -7.81 -2.98
C LYS A 367 13.20 -7.82 -1.46
N ASP A 368 11.93 -7.80 -1.07
CA ASP A 368 11.50 -7.96 0.31
C ASP A 368 12.08 -9.24 0.92
N TRP A 369 12.42 -9.16 2.20
CA TRP A 369 12.84 -10.32 2.97
C TRP A 369 11.63 -10.90 3.68
N GLU A 370 11.31 -12.16 3.39
CA GLU A 370 10.18 -12.88 3.97
C GLU A 370 10.67 -13.77 5.12
N PRO A 371 10.15 -13.58 6.35
CA PRO A 371 10.37 -14.49 7.47
C PRO A 371 9.86 -15.91 7.18
N SER A 372 10.29 -16.87 8.00
CA SER A 372 9.70 -18.21 7.96
C SER A 372 8.27 -18.21 8.49
N ASP A 373 7.44 -19.09 7.95
CA ASP A 373 6.05 -19.29 8.39
C ASP A 373 5.89 -19.83 9.82
N GLN A 374 6.97 -20.31 10.43
CA GLN A 374 6.95 -21.01 11.73
C GLN A 374 7.57 -20.18 12.85
N GLY A 375 7.30 -20.59 14.10
CA GLY A 375 7.95 -20.04 15.29
C GLY A 375 7.23 -18.88 15.97
N GLN A 376 6.02 -18.55 15.50
CA GLN A 376 5.18 -17.51 16.09
C GLN A 376 4.09 -18.16 16.96
N PHE A 377 4.07 -17.84 18.25
CA PHE A 377 3.10 -18.37 19.20
C PHE A 377 2.82 -17.37 20.32
N GLY A 378 1.73 -17.57 21.04
CA GLY A 378 1.45 -16.81 22.24
C GLY A 378 0.60 -17.61 23.22
N ILE A 379 0.61 -17.19 24.48
CA ILE A 379 -0.23 -17.75 25.54
C ILE A 379 -0.79 -16.57 26.34
N ALA A 380 -2.10 -16.58 26.58
CA ALA A 380 -2.80 -15.61 27.40
C ALA A 380 -3.49 -16.32 28.58
N PHE A 381 -3.42 -15.68 29.75
CA PHE A 381 -4.13 -16.11 30.96
C PHE A 381 -4.97 -14.96 31.47
N LYS A 382 -6.30 -15.16 31.53
CA LYS A 382 -7.27 -14.13 31.92
C LYS A 382 -7.98 -14.59 33.19
N VAL A 383 -8.10 -13.71 34.19
CA VAL A 383 -8.82 -14.00 35.45
C VAL A 383 -9.83 -12.89 35.71
N LEU A 384 -11.11 -13.26 35.79
CA LEU A 384 -12.18 -12.34 36.14
C LEU A 384 -12.45 -12.41 37.65
N ARG A 385 -12.02 -11.36 38.36
CA ARG A 385 -12.37 -11.19 39.78
C ARG A 385 -13.70 -10.44 39.88
N ARG A 386 -14.75 -11.08 40.42
CA ARG A 386 -15.97 -10.37 40.83
C ARG A 386 -15.57 -9.25 41.80
N ARG A 387 -15.87 -7.99 41.47
CA ARG A 387 -16.02 -6.95 42.49
C ARG A 387 -17.24 -7.34 43.32
N THR A 388 -17.02 -7.82 44.53
CA THR A 388 -18.04 -7.78 45.58
C THR A 388 -18.47 -6.32 45.73
N GLN A 389 -19.77 -6.06 45.54
CA GLN A 389 -20.38 -4.75 45.76
C GLN A 389 -20.21 -4.30 47.22
#